data_AF-A0A2N2IVY4-F1
#
_entry.id   AF-A0A2N2IVY4-F1
#
_cell.length_a   1.000
_cell.length_b   1.000
_cell.length_c   1.000
_cell.angle_alpha   90.00
_cell.angle_beta   90.00
_cell.angle_gamma   90.00
#
_symmetry.space_group_name_H-M   'P 1'
#
loop_
_entity.id
_entity.type
_entity.pdbx_description
1 polymer ?
#
loop_
_entity_poly.entity_id
_entity_poly.type
_entity_poly.pdbx_seq_one_letter_code
_entity_poly.pdbx_strand_id
1 'polypeptide(L)'
;MPLVALALAPACGDSTVGTARSDPSCESALQRLDACIAEQCTDGADSICEVLAGKRGNSLFAAEADRCAAMSASDVDRLSAASCEQIIMDARLLAAGKADFPCPTYFPWCNELAPSNSFYHVNVRSSDTSAASLEVLVGEVGTRTSLHDGVAYQSLRLDGTGSVGEAGRPDVPTIAFYVGVPSAVDTVVVDSVSRQDVRDVTGLVLAPHADATVEDVPAPPMTVDEDFYELDIEYPGNDYEVDPVSTWRNYRVVRITLHPFQYNPAAKRLSAARRMTVQLSFLDNVAESDDTVDTGEAANASAYGSSIVNYPETAAANGGDTEGTDEPHRVRYLVIAHDPLVEVIQPLVELKADQGIATQVVKLSDVGANPEAIKERIAQAYRDSSIEYVLLVGDVEDLPMHVYELPWTSFYPDGDIPGDYWYGLLAGDDMLPEVAVGRMTGSAEEVAIQIAKTIAYEKGDPLEGWRSRI
;
A
#
# COMPACT_ATOMS: atom_id res chain seq x y z
N MET A 1 75.32 19.64 -0.25
CA MET A 1 76.10 20.70 -0.93
C MET A 1 75.86 20.58 -2.44
N PRO A 2 75.99 21.67 -3.21
CA PRO A 2 75.07 22.07 -4.28
C PRO A 2 75.50 21.62 -5.69
N LEU A 3 74.67 21.98 -6.68
CA LEU A 3 74.93 22.12 -8.13
C LEU A 3 75.39 20.87 -8.90
N VAL A 4 74.76 20.63 -10.05
CA VAL A 4 75.30 21.00 -11.38
C VAL A 4 74.29 20.56 -12.45
N ALA A 5 73.95 21.50 -13.34
CA ALA A 5 73.23 21.24 -14.56
C ALA A 5 74.18 20.66 -15.63
N LEU A 6 73.70 19.67 -16.39
CA LEU A 6 74.31 19.30 -17.67
C LEU A 6 73.19 18.98 -18.67
N ALA A 7 73.09 19.82 -19.70
CA ALA A 7 72.26 19.58 -20.87
C ALA A 7 73.08 18.82 -21.91
N LEU A 8 72.49 17.82 -22.58
CA LEU A 8 72.84 17.35 -23.91
C LEU A 8 71.62 16.64 -24.53
N ALA A 9 71.39 16.91 -25.81
CA ALA A 9 70.20 16.56 -26.59
C ALA A 9 70.33 15.15 -27.26
N PRO A 10 69.45 14.76 -28.19
CA PRO A 10 68.56 13.60 -28.08
C PRO A 10 69.07 12.35 -28.84
N ALA A 11 68.63 11.17 -28.42
CA ALA A 11 68.79 9.94 -29.18
C ALA A 11 67.51 9.09 -29.11
N CYS A 12 67.05 8.66 -30.28
CA CYS A 12 65.85 7.86 -30.50
C CYS A 12 65.97 6.45 -29.93
N GLY A 13 64.81 5.94 -29.48
CA GLY A 13 64.48 4.51 -29.42
C GLY A 13 64.69 3.85 -28.07
N ASP A 14 63.60 3.58 -27.35
CA ASP A 14 63.15 2.20 -27.27
C ASP A 14 61.67 2.11 -26.87
N SER A 15 60.99 1.23 -27.59
CA SER A 15 59.65 0.73 -27.41
C SER A 15 59.45 0.13 -26.02
N THR A 16 58.71 0.82 -25.16
CA THR A 16 57.97 0.15 -24.08
C THR A 16 56.54 -0.01 -24.54
N VAL A 17 56.16 -1.27 -24.75
CA VAL A 17 54.79 -1.72 -24.92
C VAL A 17 54.04 -1.31 -23.65
N GLY A 18 53.38 -0.16 -23.70
CA GLY A 18 52.25 0.09 -22.83
C GLY A 18 51.20 -0.93 -23.23
N THR A 19 50.92 -1.89 -22.36
CA THR A 19 49.68 -2.65 -22.45
C THR A 19 48.56 -1.62 -22.41
N ALA A 20 48.00 -1.32 -23.58
CA ALA A 20 46.77 -0.58 -23.69
C ALA A 20 45.73 -1.38 -22.88
N ARG A 21 45.40 -0.87 -21.70
CA ARG A 21 44.23 -1.34 -20.97
C ARG A 21 43.08 -1.01 -21.90
N SER A 22 42.47 -2.03 -22.51
CA SER A 22 41.27 -1.83 -23.29
C SER A 22 40.23 -1.26 -22.32
N ASP A 23 39.78 -0.04 -22.57
CA ASP A 23 38.65 0.51 -21.82
C ASP A 23 37.49 -0.49 -21.92
N PRO A 24 36.85 -0.84 -20.79
CA PRO A 24 35.78 -1.83 -20.79
C PRO A 24 34.67 -1.38 -21.74
N SER A 25 34.21 -2.27 -22.60
CA SER A 25 33.02 -2.02 -23.42
C SER A 25 31.76 -2.21 -22.56
N CYS A 26 30.63 -1.63 -23.00
CA CYS A 26 29.34 -1.88 -22.35
C CYS A 26 29.04 -3.38 -22.23
N GLU A 27 29.25 -4.14 -23.29
CA GLU A 27 29.03 -5.59 -23.31
C GLU A 27 29.88 -6.31 -22.26
N SER A 28 31.16 -5.93 -22.11
CA SER A 28 32.04 -6.53 -21.11
C SER A 28 31.64 -6.19 -19.67
N ALA A 29 31.11 -4.98 -19.45
CA ALA A 29 30.59 -4.56 -18.15
C ALA A 29 29.29 -5.29 -17.78
N LEU A 30 28.40 -5.51 -18.75
CA LEU A 30 27.18 -6.30 -18.54
C LEU A 30 27.46 -7.79 -18.32
N GLN A 31 28.38 -8.38 -19.07
CA GLN A 31 28.83 -9.77 -18.83
C GLN A 31 29.43 -9.94 -17.43
N ARG A 32 30.14 -8.92 -16.94
CA ARG A 32 30.67 -8.91 -15.58
C ARG A 32 29.56 -8.85 -14.53
N LEU A 33 28.54 -8.02 -14.77
CA LEU A 33 27.36 -7.95 -13.91
C LEU A 33 26.67 -9.32 -13.81
N ASP A 34 26.44 -9.99 -14.95
CA ASP A 34 25.81 -11.32 -14.98
C ASP A 34 26.66 -12.37 -14.24
N ALA A 35 27.99 -12.31 -14.39
CA ALA A 35 28.91 -13.18 -13.66
C ALA A 35 28.88 -12.92 -12.14
N CYS A 36 28.83 -11.66 -11.71
CA CYS A 36 28.72 -11.30 -10.30
C CYS A 36 27.39 -11.77 -9.68
N ILE A 37 26.29 -11.67 -10.43
CA ILE A 37 24.98 -12.19 -10.01
C ILE A 37 25.06 -13.71 -9.85
N ALA A 38 25.58 -14.43 -10.85
CA ALA A 38 25.71 -15.88 -10.77
C ALA A 38 26.63 -16.37 -9.63
N GLU A 39 27.66 -15.60 -9.29
CA GLU A 39 28.58 -15.91 -8.20
C GLU A 39 27.96 -15.70 -6.81
N GLN A 40 27.24 -14.59 -6.64
CA GLN A 40 26.76 -14.13 -5.33
C GLN A 40 25.31 -14.54 -5.04
N CYS A 41 24.52 -14.88 -6.06
CA CYS A 41 23.13 -15.29 -5.95
C CYS A 41 22.98 -16.80 -6.17
N THR A 42 23.03 -17.58 -5.08
CA THR A 42 22.67 -19.00 -5.07
C THR A 42 21.17 -19.19 -4.86
N ASP A 43 20.60 -20.29 -5.39
CA ASP A 43 19.15 -20.52 -5.38
C ASP A 43 18.56 -20.44 -3.94
N GLY A 44 17.59 -19.53 -3.76
CA GLY A 44 16.71 -19.47 -2.58
C GLY A 44 17.17 -18.61 -1.40
N ALA A 45 18.21 -17.78 -1.53
CA ALA A 45 18.79 -17.06 -0.38
C ALA A 45 18.36 -15.59 -0.22
N ASP A 46 17.87 -14.90 -1.26
CA ASP A 46 17.60 -13.45 -1.19
C ASP A 46 16.63 -12.98 -2.29
N SER A 47 15.62 -12.18 -1.93
CA SER A 47 14.61 -11.65 -2.86
C SER A 47 15.22 -10.70 -3.91
N ILE A 48 16.28 -9.96 -3.56
CA ILE A 48 17.00 -9.13 -4.54
C ILE A 48 17.68 -9.99 -5.61
N CYS A 49 18.13 -11.20 -5.25
CA CYS A 49 18.78 -12.11 -6.17
C CYS A 49 17.79 -12.68 -7.19
N GLU A 50 16.51 -12.83 -6.85
CA GLU A 50 15.46 -13.21 -7.80
C GLU A 50 15.16 -12.10 -8.81
N VAL A 51 15.16 -10.84 -8.34
CA VAL A 51 15.03 -9.64 -9.18
C VAL A 51 16.22 -9.51 -10.13
N LEU A 52 17.44 -9.70 -9.63
CA LEU A 52 18.68 -9.58 -10.39
C LEU A 52 18.90 -10.73 -11.39
N ALA A 53 18.54 -11.96 -11.02
CA ALA A 53 18.70 -13.14 -11.88
C ALA A 53 17.65 -13.24 -13.00
N GLY A 54 16.73 -12.28 -13.10
CA GLY A 54 15.67 -12.30 -14.11
C GLY A 54 14.68 -13.47 -13.93
N LYS A 55 14.63 -14.10 -12.76
CA LYS A 55 13.63 -15.15 -12.42
C LYS A 55 12.26 -14.55 -12.05
N ARG A 56 11.94 -13.34 -12.53
CA ARG A 56 10.55 -12.88 -12.64
C ARG A 56 9.95 -13.58 -13.85
N GLY A 57 9.05 -14.54 -13.63
CA GLY A 57 8.28 -15.15 -14.72
C GLY A 57 7.65 -14.08 -15.61
N ASN A 58 7.63 -14.31 -16.93
CA ASN A 58 6.98 -13.53 -17.99
C ASN A 58 6.40 -12.18 -17.52
N SER A 59 7.27 -11.18 -17.38
CA SER A 59 6.87 -9.80 -17.14
C SER A 59 6.20 -9.24 -18.40
N LEU A 60 5.08 -8.53 -18.23
CA LEU A 60 4.41 -7.82 -19.33
C LEU A 60 5.20 -6.62 -19.85
N PHE A 61 6.22 -6.20 -19.10
CA PHE A 61 7.00 -5.00 -19.33
C PHE A 61 8.48 -5.30 -19.65
N ALA A 62 8.88 -6.56 -19.71
CA ALA A 62 10.16 -6.96 -20.25
C ALA A 62 10.17 -6.71 -21.77
N ALA A 63 10.67 -5.56 -22.18
CA ALA A 63 11.17 -5.37 -23.54
C ALA A 63 12.63 -5.84 -23.56
N GLU A 64 13.02 -6.61 -24.58
CA GLU A 64 14.42 -6.73 -25.01
C GLU A 64 14.92 -5.33 -25.43
N ALA A 65 15.18 -4.45 -24.48
CA ALA A 65 15.88 -3.20 -24.73
C ALA A 65 17.36 -3.53 -24.89
N ASP A 66 17.99 -3.01 -25.95
CA ASP A 66 19.44 -2.98 -26.06
C ASP A 66 20.00 -2.25 -24.83
N ARG A 67 20.46 -3.03 -23.84
CA ARG A 67 20.96 -2.54 -22.55
C ARG A 67 22.16 -1.60 -22.72
N CYS A 68 22.82 -1.63 -23.89
CA CYS A 68 23.92 -0.74 -24.21
C CYS A 68 23.52 0.58 -24.83
N ALA A 69 22.30 0.72 -25.37
CA ALA A 69 21.85 1.97 -25.98
C ALA A 69 21.71 3.13 -24.98
N ALA A 70 21.51 2.82 -23.69
CA ALA A 70 21.28 3.80 -22.63
C ALA A 70 22.42 3.89 -21.59
N MET A 71 23.49 3.09 -21.71
CA MET A 71 24.50 2.97 -20.65
C MET A 71 25.54 4.10 -20.73
N SER A 72 25.75 4.82 -19.62
CA SER A 72 26.72 5.91 -19.55
C SER A 72 28.15 5.39 -19.40
N ALA A 73 29.16 6.19 -19.79
CA ALA A 73 30.57 5.84 -19.56
C ALA A 73 30.88 5.66 -18.06
N SER A 74 30.24 6.44 -17.19
CA SER A 74 30.36 6.29 -15.73
C SER A 74 29.78 4.98 -15.21
N ASP A 75 28.72 4.46 -15.84
CA ASP A 75 28.13 3.17 -15.48
C ASP A 75 29.02 2.00 -15.90
N VAL A 76 29.62 2.10 -17.09
CA VAL A 76 30.64 1.16 -17.58
C VAL A 76 31.83 1.10 -16.62
N ASP A 77 32.35 2.27 -16.21
CA ASP A 77 33.49 2.37 -15.29
C ASP A 77 33.15 1.83 -13.91
N ARG A 78 31.97 2.16 -13.38
CA ARG A 78 31.49 1.69 -12.07
C ARG A 78 31.33 0.17 -12.05
N LEU A 79 30.66 -0.42 -13.04
CA LEU A 79 30.51 -1.87 -13.15
C LEU A 79 31.84 -2.57 -13.32
N SER A 80 32.82 -1.94 -13.97
CA SER A 80 34.13 -2.55 -14.20
C SER A 80 35.05 -2.47 -12.98
N ALA A 81 34.87 -1.47 -12.11
CA ALA A 81 35.73 -1.22 -10.96
C ALA A 81 35.20 -1.81 -9.63
N ALA A 82 33.88 -1.92 -9.44
CA ALA A 82 33.26 -2.37 -8.18
C ALA A 82 33.42 -3.88 -7.95
N SER A 83 33.56 -4.36 -6.70
CA SER A 83 33.53 -5.81 -6.40
C SER A 83 32.11 -6.38 -6.61
N CYS A 84 31.99 -7.70 -6.81
CA CYS A 84 30.67 -8.33 -6.93
C CYS A 84 29.82 -8.13 -5.67
N GLU A 85 30.43 -8.22 -4.49
CA GLU A 85 29.77 -7.92 -3.21
C GLU A 85 29.22 -6.49 -3.17
N GLN A 86 29.99 -5.50 -3.65
CA GLN A 86 29.55 -4.10 -3.69
C GLN A 86 28.38 -3.93 -4.67
N ILE A 87 28.43 -4.56 -5.85
CA ILE A 87 27.35 -4.48 -6.84
C ILE A 87 26.03 -5.03 -6.28
N ILE A 88 26.07 -6.15 -5.55
CA ILE A 88 24.89 -6.73 -4.91
C ILE A 88 24.43 -5.87 -3.72
N MET A 89 25.35 -5.31 -2.93
CA MET A 89 25.00 -4.39 -1.84
C MET A 89 24.33 -3.12 -2.37
N ASP A 90 24.84 -2.54 -3.46
CA ASP A 90 24.24 -1.37 -4.12
C ASP A 90 22.82 -1.72 -4.60
N ALA A 91 22.61 -2.89 -5.19
CA ALA A 91 21.28 -3.35 -5.57
C ALA A 91 20.32 -3.46 -4.36
N ARG A 92 20.81 -3.97 -3.22
CA ARG A 92 20.01 -4.02 -1.98
C ARG A 92 19.64 -2.64 -1.46
N LEU A 93 20.60 -1.71 -1.45
CA LEU A 93 20.37 -0.33 -1.02
C LEU A 93 19.35 0.37 -1.92
N LEU A 94 19.46 0.18 -3.23
CA LEU A 94 18.52 0.71 -4.21
C LEU A 94 17.11 0.12 -4.01
N ALA A 95 16.98 -1.21 -3.90
CA ALA A 95 15.70 -1.88 -3.69
C ALA A 95 15.05 -1.53 -2.34
N ALA A 96 15.85 -1.22 -1.32
CA ALA A 96 15.36 -0.76 -0.02
C ALA A 96 15.06 0.75 0.03
N GLY A 97 15.27 1.50 -1.06
CA GLY A 97 15.13 2.96 -1.09
C GLY A 97 16.14 3.71 -0.19
N LYS A 98 17.27 3.07 0.15
CA LYS A 98 18.31 3.59 1.07
C LYS A 98 19.58 4.04 0.36
N ALA A 99 19.63 3.95 -0.97
CA ALA A 99 20.76 4.41 -1.76
C ALA A 99 20.82 5.93 -1.79
N ASP A 100 22.01 6.50 -1.55
CA ASP A 100 22.33 7.92 -1.65
C ASP A 100 22.89 8.32 -3.03
N PHE A 101 22.73 7.43 -4.03
CA PHE A 101 23.16 7.61 -5.41
C PHE A 101 22.01 7.31 -6.39
N PRO A 102 21.99 7.92 -7.58
CA PRO A 102 20.91 7.73 -8.55
C PRO A 102 20.89 6.28 -9.08
N CYS A 103 19.70 5.81 -9.45
CA CYS A 103 19.52 4.50 -10.07
C CYS A 103 20.42 4.33 -11.31
N PRO A 104 21.39 3.40 -11.27
CA PRO A 104 22.26 3.15 -12.40
C PRO A 104 21.49 2.55 -13.57
N THR A 105 21.90 2.88 -14.79
CA THR A 105 21.19 2.44 -16.02
C THR A 105 21.17 0.91 -16.20
N TYR A 106 22.12 0.19 -15.60
CA TYR A 106 22.20 -1.27 -15.61
C TYR A 106 21.28 -1.97 -14.58
N PHE A 107 20.65 -1.20 -13.68
CA PHE A 107 19.57 -1.64 -12.80
C PHE A 107 18.27 -0.89 -13.15
N PRO A 108 17.67 -1.18 -14.31
CA PRO A 108 16.49 -0.46 -14.78
C PRO A 108 15.31 -0.55 -13.80
N TRP A 109 15.20 -1.68 -13.09
CA TRP A 109 14.21 -1.93 -12.02
C TRP A 109 14.34 -0.97 -10.83
N CYS A 110 15.49 -0.32 -10.61
CA CYS A 110 15.67 0.58 -9.47
C CYS A 110 14.75 1.81 -9.57
N ASN A 111 14.51 2.29 -10.79
CA ASN A 111 13.53 3.35 -11.01
C ASN A 111 12.08 2.86 -10.82
N GLU A 112 11.89 1.56 -10.64
CA GLU A 112 10.61 0.87 -10.48
C GLU A 112 10.40 0.35 -9.04
N LEU A 113 11.42 0.40 -8.18
CA LEU A 113 11.37 -0.03 -6.78
C LEU A 113 11.62 1.15 -5.85
N ALA A 114 10.56 1.67 -5.22
CA ALA A 114 10.63 2.54 -4.06
C ALA A 114 9.90 1.86 -2.88
N PRO A 115 10.25 2.20 -1.63
CA PRO A 115 10.16 1.29 -0.48
C PRO A 115 8.76 1.26 0.14
N SER A 116 7.87 0.54 -0.50
CA SER A 116 6.80 -0.23 0.13
C SER A 116 6.51 -1.37 -0.83
N ASN A 117 6.00 -2.51 -0.37
CA ASN A 117 5.71 -3.66 -1.24
C ASN A 117 4.55 -3.41 -2.24
N SER A 118 4.34 -2.18 -2.69
CA SER A 118 3.39 -1.81 -3.74
C SER A 118 4.10 -1.89 -5.10
N PHE A 119 3.49 -2.60 -6.04
CA PHE A 119 4.00 -2.71 -7.41
C PHE A 119 3.62 -1.48 -8.27
N TYR A 120 3.26 -0.37 -7.63
CA TYR A 120 3.03 0.93 -8.25
C TYR A 120 3.52 2.03 -7.31
N HIS A 121 3.80 3.21 -7.84
CA HIS A 121 4.23 4.38 -7.06
C HIS A 121 3.43 5.61 -7.45
N VAL A 122 3.00 6.40 -6.46
CA VAL A 122 2.33 7.69 -6.68
C VAL A 122 3.27 8.82 -6.34
N ASN A 123 3.74 9.53 -7.37
CA ASN A 123 4.50 10.77 -7.26
C ASN A 123 3.53 11.95 -7.18
N VAL A 124 3.45 12.61 -6.03
CA VAL A 124 2.78 13.91 -5.92
C VAL A 124 3.66 14.96 -6.62
N ARG A 125 3.19 15.49 -7.75
CA ARG A 125 3.90 16.53 -8.52
C ARG A 125 3.63 17.93 -7.95
N SER A 126 2.40 18.15 -7.51
CA SER A 126 1.97 19.32 -6.75
C SER A 126 0.68 18.98 -6.02
N SER A 127 0.48 19.57 -4.84
CA SER A 127 -0.80 19.54 -4.12
C SER A 127 -0.90 20.82 -3.31
N ASP A 128 -2.01 21.54 -3.45
CA ASP A 128 -2.35 22.71 -2.66
C ASP A 128 -3.83 22.68 -2.27
N THR A 129 -4.36 23.78 -1.73
CA THR A 129 -5.75 23.83 -1.26
C THR A 129 -6.80 23.85 -2.37
N SER A 130 -6.39 23.92 -3.64
CA SER A 130 -7.28 24.07 -4.80
C SER A 130 -7.10 22.98 -5.85
N ALA A 131 -5.94 22.33 -5.91
CA ALA A 131 -5.66 21.33 -6.92
C ALA A 131 -4.56 20.36 -6.50
N ALA A 132 -4.51 19.21 -7.18
CA ALA A 132 -3.39 18.27 -7.10
C ALA A 132 -3.04 17.69 -8.48
N SER A 133 -1.75 17.43 -8.68
CA SER A 133 -1.18 16.81 -9.87
C SER A 133 -0.40 15.58 -9.43
N LEU A 134 -0.80 14.41 -9.93
CA LEU A 134 -0.24 13.13 -9.54
C LEU A 134 0.33 12.43 -10.77
N GLU A 135 1.47 11.76 -10.59
CA GLU A 135 1.98 10.78 -11.54
C GLU A 135 1.99 9.41 -10.88
N VAL A 136 1.35 8.44 -11.52
CA VAL A 136 1.31 7.06 -11.08
C VAL A 136 2.19 6.23 -12.01
N LEU A 137 3.21 5.58 -11.44
CA LEU A 137 4.10 4.66 -12.13
C LEU A 137 3.66 3.25 -11.83
N VAL A 138 3.36 2.46 -12.87
CA VAL A 138 3.01 1.05 -12.75
C VAL A 138 4.30 0.25 -12.89
N GLY A 139 4.62 -0.49 -11.84
CA GLY A 139 5.78 -1.39 -11.80
C GLY A 139 5.54 -2.67 -12.61
N GLU A 140 6.42 -3.63 -12.39
CA GLU A 140 6.43 -4.88 -13.12
C GLU A 140 5.17 -5.72 -12.88
N VAL A 141 4.48 -6.10 -13.97
CA VAL A 141 3.27 -6.93 -13.91
C VAL A 141 3.64 -8.36 -14.26
N GLY A 142 3.54 -9.23 -13.27
CA GLY A 142 3.73 -10.66 -13.46
C GLY A 142 2.54 -11.30 -14.16
N THR A 143 2.77 -12.41 -14.85
CA THR A 143 1.68 -13.25 -15.37
C THR A 143 1.77 -14.65 -14.79
N ARG A 144 0.62 -15.24 -14.44
CA ARG A 144 0.51 -16.65 -14.07
C ARG A 144 -0.44 -17.34 -15.02
N THR A 145 -0.02 -18.47 -15.59
CA THR A 145 -0.90 -19.29 -16.42
C THR A 145 -1.55 -20.40 -15.61
N SER A 146 -2.85 -20.62 -15.81
CA SER A 146 -3.60 -21.77 -15.32
C SER A 146 -4.35 -22.44 -16.48
N LEU A 147 -4.69 -23.71 -16.33
CA LEU A 147 -5.48 -24.46 -17.31
C LEU A 147 -6.87 -24.73 -16.72
N HIS A 148 -7.91 -24.35 -17.44
CA HIS A 148 -9.30 -24.63 -17.08
C HIS A 148 -10.05 -25.09 -18.33
N ASP A 149 -10.68 -26.28 -18.26
CA ASP A 149 -11.39 -26.92 -19.38
C ASP A 149 -10.63 -26.96 -20.72
N GLY A 150 -9.31 -27.16 -20.64
CA GLY A 150 -8.44 -27.22 -21.81
C GLY A 150 -8.05 -25.87 -22.41
N VAL A 151 -8.52 -24.76 -21.81
CA VAL A 151 -8.14 -23.39 -22.16
C VAL A 151 -7.09 -22.87 -21.19
N ALA A 152 -6.03 -22.27 -21.71
CA ALA A 152 -4.98 -21.65 -20.91
C ALA A 152 -5.34 -20.19 -20.62
N TYR A 153 -5.56 -19.87 -19.35
CA TYR A 153 -5.87 -18.53 -18.87
C TYR A 153 -4.65 -17.87 -18.24
N GLN A 154 -4.55 -16.54 -18.33
CA GLN A 154 -3.51 -15.74 -17.72
C GLN A 154 -4.08 -14.82 -16.63
N SER A 155 -3.60 -14.94 -15.40
CA SER A 155 -3.85 -13.96 -14.34
C SER A 155 -2.73 -12.94 -14.31
N LEU A 156 -3.09 -11.66 -14.22
CA LEU A 156 -2.14 -10.57 -14.02
C LEU A 156 -1.84 -10.45 -12.52
N ARG A 157 -0.58 -10.19 -12.17
CA ARG A 157 -0.15 -9.99 -10.79
C ARG A 157 0.49 -8.64 -10.63
N LEU A 158 -0.21 -7.78 -9.89
CA LEU A 158 0.23 -6.47 -9.46
C LEU A 158 -0.11 -6.38 -7.96
N ASP A 159 0.82 -6.72 -7.07
CA ASP A 159 0.46 -6.82 -5.64
C ASP A 159 0.16 -5.43 -5.05
N GLY A 160 -0.69 -5.40 -4.03
CA GLY A 160 -1.20 -4.15 -3.43
C GLY A 160 -2.28 -3.46 -4.25
N THR A 161 -2.89 -4.17 -5.21
CA THR A 161 -3.96 -3.63 -6.07
C THR A 161 -5.25 -4.44 -5.95
N GLY A 162 -6.37 -3.79 -6.21
CA GLY A 162 -7.66 -4.47 -6.41
C GLY A 162 -7.82 -4.92 -7.86
N SER A 163 -9.01 -5.38 -8.22
CA SER A 163 -9.39 -5.63 -9.61
C SER A 163 -10.84 -5.25 -9.88
N VAL A 164 -11.18 -5.07 -11.15
CA VAL A 164 -12.56 -4.79 -11.56
C VAL A 164 -13.43 -6.03 -11.29
N GLY A 165 -14.35 -5.90 -10.33
CA GLY A 165 -14.96 -7.04 -9.63
C GLY A 165 -16.33 -7.49 -10.13
N GLU A 166 -16.41 -8.02 -11.35
CA GLU A 166 -17.60 -8.77 -11.80
C GLU A 166 -17.25 -10.24 -12.05
N ALA A 167 -17.82 -11.13 -11.23
CA ALA A 167 -17.56 -12.57 -11.31
C ALA A 167 -17.81 -13.09 -12.73
N GLY A 168 -16.88 -13.89 -13.25
CA GLY A 168 -16.94 -14.44 -14.61
C GLY A 168 -16.40 -13.54 -15.72
N ARG A 169 -16.21 -12.23 -15.50
CA ARG A 169 -15.58 -11.32 -16.45
C ARG A 169 -14.05 -11.26 -16.26
N PRO A 170 -13.26 -10.77 -17.24
CA PRO A 170 -11.80 -10.70 -17.10
C PRO A 170 -11.33 -10.01 -15.82
N ASP A 171 -10.43 -10.66 -15.08
CA ASP A 171 -9.83 -10.11 -13.86
C ASP A 171 -8.73 -9.09 -14.22
N VAL A 172 -9.10 -7.81 -14.23
CA VAL A 172 -8.22 -6.70 -14.62
C VAL A 172 -7.81 -5.89 -13.38
N PRO A 173 -6.52 -5.82 -13.03
CA PRO A 173 -6.07 -5.09 -11.84
C PRO A 173 -6.32 -3.58 -11.91
N THR A 174 -6.54 -2.95 -10.75
CA THR A 174 -6.83 -1.51 -10.59
C THR A 174 -5.99 -0.90 -9.48
N ILE A 175 -5.45 0.29 -9.70
CA ILE A 175 -4.66 0.99 -8.70
C ILE A 175 -5.55 1.98 -7.95
N ALA A 176 -5.70 1.83 -6.63
CA ALA A 176 -6.51 2.73 -5.81
C ALA A 176 -5.69 3.31 -4.66
N PHE A 177 -5.86 4.62 -4.41
CA PHE A 177 -5.18 5.34 -3.34
C PHE A 177 -6.00 6.53 -2.86
N TYR A 178 -5.76 6.98 -1.63
CA TYR A 178 -6.42 8.17 -1.08
C TYR A 178 -5.60 9.43 -1.34
N VAL A 179 -6.31 10.49 -1.70
CA VAL A 179 -5.80 11.86 -1.77
C VAL A 179 -6.49 12.65 -0.66
N GLY A 180 -5.71 13.29 0.20
CA GLY A 180 -6.20 14.21 1.22
C GLY A 180 -6.60 15.52 0.56
N VAL A 181 -7.72 16.07 1.01
CA VAL A 181 -8.26 17.35 0.53
C VAL A 181 -8.49 18.28 1.72
N PRO A 182 -8.47 19.61 1.50
CA PRO A 182 -8.83 20.58 2.54
C PRO A 182 -10.20 20.28 3.17
N SER A 183 -10.39 20.62 4.45
CA SER A 183 -11.63 20.29 5.19
C SER A 183 -12.90 20.89 4.58
N ALA A 184 -12.81 22.04 3.90
CA ALA A 184 -13.94 22.68 3.24
C ALA A 184 -14.33 22.06 1.88
N VAL A 185 -13.51 21.16 1.31
CA VAL A 185 -13.72 20.62 -0.03
C VAL A 185 -14.74 19.48 0.02
N ASP A 186 -15.84 19.63 -0.73
CA ASP A 186 -16.92 18.64 -0.82
C ASP A 186 -16.92 17.87 -2.15
N THR A 187 -16.22 18.40 -3.17
CA THR A 187 -16.24 17.89 -4.52
C THR A 187 -14.84 17.87 -5.09
N VAL A 188 -14.42 16.72 -5.63
CA VAL A 188 -13.17 16.59 -6.39
C VAL A 188 -13.51 16.33 -7.85
N VAL A 189 -12.94 17.15 -8.74
CA VAL A 189 -13.08 17.01 -10.19
C VAL A 189 -11.78 16.49 -10.77
N VAL A 190 -11.86 15.45 -11.60
CA VAL A 190 -10.72 14.99 -12.41
C VAL A 190 -10.69 15.78 -13.71
N ASP A 191 -9.82 16.77 -13.77
CA ASP A 191 -9.68 17.64 -14.95
C ASP A 191 -9.14 16.87 -16.16
N SER A 192 -8.20 15.96 -15.92
CA SER A 192 -7.67 15.07 -16.96
C SER A 192 -6.97 13.86 -16.38
N VAL A 193 -7.03 12.76 -17.15
CA VAL A 193 -6.17 11.59 -16.98
C VAL A 193 -5.47 11.32 -18.31
N SER A 194 -4.16 11.05 -18.26
CA SER A 194 -3.39 10.66 -19.46
C SER A 194 -2.69 9.34 -19.21
N ARG A 195 -2.86 8.39 -20.14
CA ARG A 195 -2.11 7.12 -20.20
C ARG A 195 -0.87 7.30 -21.07
N GLN A 196 0.28 6.90 -20.55
CA GLN A 196 1.59 7.07 -21.19
C GLN A 196 2.38 5.76 -21.17
N ASP A 197 3.37 5.66 -22.05
CA ASP A 197 4.24 4.48 -22.19
C ASP A 197 3.44 3.17 -22.38
N VAL A 198 2.36 3.26 -23.14
CA VAL A 198 1.38 2.17 -23.34
C VAL A 198 2.01 1.03 -24.15
N ARG A 199 1.79 -0.20 -23.69
CA ARG A 199 2.19 -1.44 -24.35
C ARG A 199 0.96 -2.28 -24.66
N ASP A 200 0.83 -2.70 -25.92
CA ASP A 200 -0.17 -3.69 -26.30
C ASP A 200 0.43 -5.10 -26.23
N VAL A 201 -0.28 -6.00 -25.56
CA VAL A 201 0.07 -7.42 -25.46
C VAL A 201 -1.08 -8.23 -26.02
N THR A 202 -0.82 -9.00 -27.08
CA THR A 202 -1.83 -9.78 -27.80
C THR A 202 -1.71 -11.27 -27.50
N GLY A 203 -2.80 -12.02 -27.69
CA GLY A 203 -2.84 -13.46 -27.46
C GLY A 203 -3.02 -13.85 -26.00
N LEU A 204 -3.44 -12.90 -25.16
CA LEU A 204 -3.78 -13.13 -23.76
C LEU A 204 -5.26 -13.48 -23.64
N VAL A 205 -5.56 -14.57 -22.94
CA VAL A 205 -6.90 -14.90 -22.45
C VAL A 205 -6.87 -14.67 -20.94
N LEU A 206 -7.29 -13.49 -20.49
CA LEU A 206 -7.27 -13.20 -19.06
C LEU A 206 -8.19 -14.16 -18.29
N ALA A 207 -7.74 -14.62 -17.12
CA ALA A 207 -8.57 -15.39 -16.21
C ALA A 207 -9.79 -14.55 -15.78
N PRO A 208 -10.97 -15.16 -15.60
CA PRO A 208 -12.11 -14.43 -15.08
C PRO A 208 -11.92 -14.14 -13.59
N HIS A 209 -12.56 -13.08 -13.13
CA HIS A 209 -12.67 -12.74 -11.72
C HIS A 209 -13.44 -13.86 -11.01
N ALA A 210 -12.83 -14.40 -9.97
CA ALA A 210 -13.41 -15.51 -9.22
C ALA A 210 -14.55 -15.04 -8.33
N ASP A 211 -15.50 -15.93 -8.07
CA ASP A 211 -16.45 -15.74 -6.98
C ASP A 211 -15.72 -15.75 -5.64
N ALA A 212 -16.28 -15.04 -4.67
CA ALA A 212 -15.75 -14.99 -3.33
C ALA A 212 -15.66 -16.38 -2.70
N THR A 213 -14.60 -16.59 -1.93
CA THR A 213 -14.43 -17.81 -1.12
C THR A 213 -14.87 -17.52 0.31
N VAL A 214 -15.73 -18.39 0.84
CA VAL A 214 -16.09 -18.39 2.26
C VAL A 214 -15.13 -19.33 3.00
N GLU A 215 -14.66 -18.92 4.17
CA GLU A 215 -13.82 -19.76 5.04
C GLU A 215 -14.53 -21.09 5.36
N ASP A 216 -13.77 -22.18 5.41
CA ASP A 216 -14.27 -23.55 5.60
C ASP A 216 -15.23 -24.10 4.51
N VAL A 217 -15.48 -23.33 3.45
CA VAL A 217 -16.22 -23.77 2.26
C VAL A 217 -15.25 -24.02 1.12
N PRO A 218 -15.34 -25.14 0.37
CA PRO A 218 -14.55 -25.33 -0.83
C PRO A 218 -14.73 -24.16 -1.81
N ALA A 219 -13.63 -23.63 -2.34
CA ALA A 219 -13.68 -22.54 -3.31
C ALA A 219 -14.60 -22.91 -4.48
N PRO A 220 -15.46 -21.97 -4.94
CA PRO A 220 -16.34 -22.22 -6.08
C PRO A 220 -15.50 -22.54 -7.32
N PRO A 221 -16.05 -23.33 -8.26
CA PRO A 221 -15.40 -23.52 -9.55
C PRO A 221 -15.24 -22.18 -10.28
N MET A 222 -14.24 -22.10 -11.16
CA MET A 222 -14.07 -20.94 -12.00
C MET A 222 -15.29 -20.77 -12.92
N THR A 223 -15.96 -19.63 -12.80
CA THR A 223 -17.07 -19.21 -13.66
C THR A 223 -16.52 -18.36 -14.81
N VAL A 224 -17.00 -18.55 -16.04
CA VAL A 224 -16.63 -17.73 -17.21
C VAL A 224 -17.91 -17.18 -17.84
N ASP A 225 -17.96 -15.87 -18.02
CA ASP A 225 -19.01 -15.21 -18.82
C ASP A 225 -18.65 -15.32 -20.30
N GLU A 226 -19.03 -16.43 -20.95
CA GLU A 226 -18.66 -16.70 -22.34
C GLU A 226 -19.12 -15.59 -23.30
N ASP A 227 -20.32 -15.06 -23.12
CA ASP A 227 -20.88 -13.99 -23.94
C ASP A 227 -20.03 -12.71 -23.83
N PHE A 228 -19.57 -12.36 -22.62
CA PHE A 228 -18.69 -11.22 -22.42
C PHE A 228 -17.32 -11.43 -23.09
N TYR A 229 -16.78 -12.65 -23.03
CA TYR A 229 -15.49 -12.97 -23.65
C TYR A 229 -15.51 -12.92 -25.20
N GLU A 230 -16.68 -12.82 -25.82
CA GLU A 230 -16.85 -12.63 -27.26
C GLU A 230 -16.99 -11.14 -27.68
N LEU A 231 -17.04 -10.21 -26.73
CA LEU A 231 -17.25 -8.79 -27.03
C LEU A 231 -15.98 -8.08 -27.53
N ASP A 232 -16.11 -7.29 -28.59
CA ASP A 232 -15.07 -6.40 -29.11
C ASP A 232 -15.17 -5.02 -28.45
N ILE A 233 -14.82 -4.97 -27.16
CA ILE A 233 -14.89 -3.77 -26.31
C ILE A 233 -13.58 -3.60 -25.54
N GLU A 234 -13.27 -2.38 -25.08
CA GLU A 234 -12.24 -2.18 -24.06
C GLU A 234 -12.90 -2.30 -22.68
N TYR A 235 -12.36 -3.17 -21.82
CA TYR A 235 -12.81 -3.37 -20.45
C TYR A 235 -11.69 -2.98 -19.46
N PRO A 236 -11.96 -2.15 -18.43
CA PRO A 236 -13.28 -1.63 -18.03
C PRO A 236 -13.86 -0.51 -18.91
N GLY A 237 -13.04 0.12 -19.76
CA GLY A 237 -13.49 1.11 -20.76
C GLY A 237 -13.39 2.57 -20.29
N ASN A 238 -13.35 2.81 -18.99
CA ASN A 238 -12.96 4.08 -18.36
C ASN A 238 -11.51 3.99 -17.84
N ASP A 239 -10.83 5.14 -17.75
CA ASP A 239 -9.44 5.22 -17.26
C ASP A 239 -9.37 5.41 -15.73
N TYR A 240 -10.45 5.86 -15.10
CA TYR A 240 -10.51 6.12 -13.66
C TYR A 240 -11.93 6.08 -13.10
N GLU A 241 -12.02 6.00 -11.78
CA GLU A 241 -13.18 6.22 -10.93
C GLU A 241 -12.79 7.13 -9.75
N VAL A 242 -13.73 7.93 -9.27
CA VAL A 242 -13.56 8.82 -8.11
C VAL A 242 -14.75 8.63 -7.18
N ASP A 243 -14.46 8.29 -5.94
CA ASP A 243 -15.46 8.15 -4.89
C ASP A 243 -15.92 9.53 -4.38
N PRO A 244 -17.07 9.62 -3.69
CA PRO A 244 -17.43 10.80 -2.92
C PRO A 244 -16.34 11.19 -1.92
N VAL A 245 -16.19 12.49 -1.65
CA VAL A 245 -15.27 12.95 -0.60
C VAL A 245 -15.78 12.43 0.75
N SER A 246 -14.92 11.69 1.44
CA SER A 246 -15.18 11.00 2.70
C SER A 246 -14.45 11.71 3.85
N THR A 247 -14.88 11.43 5.08
CA THR A 247 -14.21 11.90 6.29
C THR A 247 -13.44 10.74 6.89
N TRP A 248 -12.15 10.94 7.16
CA TRP A 248 -11.36 10.03 7.95
C TRP A 248 -10.80 10.75 9.16
N ARG A 249 -11.66 10.88 10.17
CA ARG A 249 -11.35 11.53 11.45
C ARG A 249 -10.74 12.93 11.29
N ASN A 250 -9.42 13.08 11.26
CA ASN A 250 -8.73 14.37 11.20
C ASN A 250 -8.70 14.97 9.77
N TYR A 251 -8.99 14.17 8.73
CA TYR A 251 -8.83 14.59 7.35
C TYR A 251 -10.05 14.27 6.50
N ARG A 252 -10.31 15.12 5.52
CA ARG A 252 -11.13 14.75 4.37
C ARG A 252 -10.27 14.07 3.31
N VAL A 253 -10.79 13.01 2.73
CA VAL A 253 -10.08 12.22 1.74
C VAL A 253 -10.99 11.85 0.57
N VAL A 254 -10.39 11.63 -0.58
CA VAL A 254 -11.07 11.04 -1.73
C VAL A 254 -10.29 9.83 -2.21
N ARG A 255 -10.98 8.74 -2.52
CA ARG A 255 -10.34 7.57 -3.17
C ARG A 255 -10.38 7.76 -4.68
N ILE A 256 -9.19 7.69 -5.30
CA ILE A 256 -9.04 7.66 -6.75
C ILE A 256 -8.69 6.24 -7.15
N THR A 257 -9.45 5.65 -8.06
CA THR A 257 -9.12 4.36 -8.68
C THR A 257 -8.75 4.58 -10.14
N LEU A 258 -7.61 4.06 -10.56
CA LEU A 258 -7.09 4.11 -11.92
C LEU A 258 -7.15 2.74 -12.58
N HIS A 259 -7.47 2.74 -13.87
CA HIS A 259 -7.49 1.55 -14.73
C HIS A 259 -6.32 1.61 -15.73
N PRO A 260 -5.09 1.26 -15.32
CA PRO A 260 -3.93 1.30 -16.22
C PRO A 260 -4.03 0.26 -17.35
N PHE A 261 -4.79 -0.80 -17.13
CA PHE A 261 -5.00 -1.90 -18.07
C PHE A 261 -6.39 -1.81 -18.71
N GLN A 262 -6.42 -1.88 -20.04
CA GLN A 262 -7.65 -2.01 -20.82
C GLN A 262 -7.56 -3.32 -21.60
N TYR A 263 -8.51 -4.22 -21.41
CA TYR A 263 -8.52 -5.53 -22.04
C TYR A 263 -9.67 -5.67 -23.02
N ASN A 264 -9.34 -6.09 -24.23
CA ASN A 264 -10.32 -6.48 -25.24
C ASN A 264 -10.40 -8.01 -25.33
N PRO A 265 -11.53 -8.61 -24.90
CA PRO A 265 -11.63 -10.06 -24.82
C PRO A 265 -11.71 -10.74 -26.19
N ALA A 266 -12.48 -10.21 -27.15
CA ALA A 266 -12.57 -10.78 -28.49
C ALA A 266 -11.22 -10.74 -29.24
N ALA A 267 -10.51 -9.62 -29.12
CA ALA A 267 -9.19 -9.42 -29.73
C ALA A 267 -8.05 -10.09 -28.94
N LYS A 268 -8.32 -10.54 -27.70
CA LYS A 268 -7.32 -11.11 -26.78
C LYS A 268 -6.13 -10.18 -26.59
N ARG A 269 -6.41 -8.88 -26.43
CA ARG A 269 -5.41 -7.81 -26.38
C ARG A 269 -5.53 -7.01 -25.10
N LEU A 270 -4.42 -6.86 -24.39
CA LEU A 270 -4.28 -6.00 -23.22
C LEU A 270 -3.48 -4.75 -23.60
N SER A 271 -4.04 -3.57 -23.40
CA SER A 271 -3.35 -2.29 -23.44
C SER A 271 -2.93 -1.90 -22.02
N ALA A 272 -1.64 -1.89 -21.74
CA ALA A 272 -1.08 -1.63 -20.41
C ALA A 272 -0.30 -0.31 -20.37
N ALA A 273 -0.77 0.67 -19.59
CA ALA A 273 -0.05 1.92 -19.35
C ALA A 273 0.98 1.75 -18.23
N ARG A 274 2.22 2.19 -18.44
CA ARG A 274 3.24 2.22 -17.38
C ARG A 274 3.26 3.49 -16.56
N ARG A 275 2.71 4.56 -17.14
CA ARG A 275 2.61 5.85 -16.47
C ARG A 275 1.22 6.42 -16.70
N MET A 276 0.62 6.92 -15.64
CA MET A 276 -0.58 7.73 -15.69
C MET A 276 -0.32 9.08 -15.04
N THR A 277 -0.88 10.14 -15.60
CA THR A 277 -0.88 11.46 -14.99
C THR A 277 -2.32 11.87 -14.73
N VAL A 278 -2.60 12.35 -13.52
CA VAL A 278 -3.93 12.76 -13.07
C VAL A 278 -3.87 14.21 -12.62
N GLN A 279 -4.81 15.03 -13.10
CA GLN A 279 -5.00 16.40 -12.64
C GLN A 279 -6.34 16.51 -11.92
N LEU A 280 -6.32 17.06 -10.71
CA LEU A 280 -7.46 17.18 -9.82
C LEU A 280 -7.69 18.65 -9.48
N SER A 281 -8.97 19.05 -9.44
CA SER A 281 -9.44 20.31 -8.89
C SER A 281 -10.30 20.05 -7.66
N PHE A 282 -10.09 20.85 -6.62
CA PHE A 282 -10.80 20.79 -5.35
C PHE A 282 -11.81 21.93 -5.28
N LEU A 283 -13.08 21.59 -5.12
CA LEU A 283 -14.19 22.54 -5.10
C LEU A 283 -14.94 22.46 -3.76
N ASP A 284 -15.48 23.60 -3.37
CA ASP A 284 -16.42 23.78 -2.27
C ASP A 284 -17.72 24.30 -2.90
N ASN A 285 -18.61 23.37 -3.26
CA ASN A 285 -19.85 23.67 -3.96
C ASN A 285 -21.05 23.79 -3.00
N VAL A 286 -20.98 23.10 -1.86
CA VAL A 286 -22.01 22.94 -0.85
C VAL A 286 -21.34 23.12 0.51
N ALA A 287 -21.95 23.98 1.34
CA ALA A 287 -21.55 24.09 2.74
C ALA A 287 -21.93 22.80 3.48
N GLU A 288 -20.96 21.92 3.69
CA GLU A 288 -21.06 20.75 4.56
C GLU A 288 -20.64 21.10 5.99
N SER A 289 -21.10 20.31 6.97
CA SER A 289 -20.50 20.39 8.30
C SER A 289 -19.06 19.90 8.23
N ASP A 290 -18.16 20.60 8.90
CA ASP A 290 -16.83 20.07 9.14
C ASP A 290 -16.96 18.93 10.15
N ASP A 291 -17.00 17.71 9.63
CA ASP A 291 -17.12 16.49 10.41
C ASP A 291 -15.74 16.00 10.89
N THR A 292 -14.67 16.76 10.62
CA THR A 292 -13.33 16.43 11.09
C THR A 292 -13.12 16.83 12.55
N VAL A 293 -12.13 16.20 13.20
CA VAL A 293 -11.71 16.57 14.56
C VAL A 293 -10.27 17.07 14.57
N ASP A 294 -9.98 18.08 15.39
CA ASP A 294 -8.63 18.70 15.48
C ASP A 294 -7.66 17.97 16.42
N THR A 295 -8.06 16.84 17.02
CA THR A 295 -7.32 16.15 18.09
C THR A 295 -7.08 14.67 17.80
N GLY A 296 -6.06 14.09 18.42
CA GLY A 296 -5.72 12.67 18.26
C GLY A 296 -5.08 12.31 16.91
N GLU A 297 -4.64 13.30 16.14
CA GLU A 297 -3.96 13.09 14.84
C GLU A 297 -2.71 12.23 15.01
N ALA A 298 -1.88 12.52 16.01
CA ALA A 298 -0.63 11.82 16.28
C ALA A 298 -0.81 10.30 16.48
N ALA A 299 -1.96 9.86 17.00
CA ALA A 299 -2.26 8.44 17.17
C ALA A 299 -2.51 7.72 15.84
N ASN A 300 -2.90 8.46 14.80
CA ASN A 300 -3.25 7.95 13.48
C ASN A 300 -2.24 8.37 12.39
N ALA A 301 -1.26 9.22 12.69
CA ALA A 301 -0.29 9.74 11.74
C ALA A 301 0.42 8.66 10.90
N SER A 302 0.70 7.49 11.47
CA SER A 302 1.27 6.35 10.73
C SER A 302 0.29 5.77 9.70
N ALA A 303 -1.00 5.66 10.05
CA ALA A 303 -2.05 5.22 9.14
C ALA A 303 -2.27 6.23 8.02
N TYR A 304 -2.29 7.52 8.36
CA TYR A 304 -2.39 8.60 7.37
C TYR A 304 -1.20 8.62 6.42
N GLY A 305 0.02 8.61 6.95
CA GLY A 305 1.25 8.65 6.15
C GLY A 305 1.48 7.41 5.27
N SER A 306 0.78 6.30 5.52
CA SER A 306 0.83 5.10 4.67
C SER A 306 -0.33 5.01 3.68
N SER A 307 -1.44 5.72 3.91
CA SER A 307 -2.67 5.56 3.12
C SER A 307 -3.00 6.77 2.25
N ILE A 308 -2.62 7.98 2.66
CA ILE A 308 -2.88 9.24 1.96
C ILE A 308 -1.61 9.66 1.21
N VAL A 309 -1.68 9.71 -0.12
CA VAL A 309 -0.47 9.89 -0.96
C VAL A 309 0.17 11.28 -0.84
N ASN A 310 -0.63 12.30 -0.53
CA ASN A 310 -0.23 13.69 -0.30
C ASN A 310 -0.41 14.08 1.18
N TYR A 311 -0.21 13.13 2.11
CA TYR A 311 -0.37 13.40 3.55
C TYR A 311 0.45 14.61 4.03
N PRO A 312 1.74 14.78 3.68
CA PRO A 312 2.53 15.93 4.12
C PRO A 312 1.90 17.27 3.70
N GLU A 313 1.43 17.37 2.46
CA GLU A 313 0.78 18.57 1.93
C GLU A 313 -0.59 18.81 2.59
N THR A 314 -1.35 17.73 2.82
CA THR A 314 -2.67 17.79 3.46
C THR A 314 -2.55 18.25 4.91
N ALA A 315 -1.63 17.66 5.68
CA ALA A 315 -1.35 18.05 7.06
C ALA A 315 -0.91 19.51 7.16
N ALA A 316 -0.06 19.98 6.24
CA ALA A 316 0.35 21.38 6.17
C ALA A 316 -0.81 22.33 5.83
N ALA A 317 -1.70 21.94 4.91
CA ALA A 317 -2.85 22.73 4.49
C ALA A 317 -3.93 22.86 5.59
N ASN A 318 -4.12 21.82 6.39
CA ASN A 318 -5.06 21.81 7.52
C ASN A 318 -4.47 22.42 8.82
N GLY A 319 -3.36 23.16 8.72
CA GLY A 319 -2.85 23.98 9.82
C GLY A 319 -1.49 23.59 10.38
N GLY A 320 -0.89 22.45 9.96
CA GLY A 320 0.49 22.05 10.21
C GLY A 320 0.92 21.96 11.68
N ASP A 321 1.29 20.76 12.15
CA ASP A 321 1.69 20.46 13.54
C ASP A 321 0.65 20.94 14.57
N THR A 322 -0.35 20.08 14.83
CA THR A 322 -1.19 20.19 16.03
C THR A 322 -0.43 19.81 17.31
N GLU A 323 0.87 20.11 17.42
CA GLU A 323 1.62 20.11 18.68
C GLU A 323 1.04 21.23 19.58
N GLY A 324 -0.17 21.02 20.10
CA GLY A 324 -0.86 22.00 20.94
C GLY A 324 -2.38 21.90 21.03
N THR A 325 -3.06 21.08 20.21
CA THR A 325 -4.54 20.93 20.29
C THR A 325 -4.98 19.75 21.16
N ASP A 326 -4.09 18.82 21.50
CA ASP A 326 -4.45 17.65 22.27
C ASP A 326 -4.69 18.04 23.74
N GLU A 327 -5.96 18.18 24.11
CA GLU A 327 -6.38 18.57 25.46
C GLU A 327 -5.82 17.57 26.50
N PRO A 328 -4.99 18.04 27.45
CA PRO A 328 -4.41 17.17 28.46
C PRO A 328 -5.51 16.44 29.24
N HIS A 329 -5.42 15.12 29.32
CA HIS A 329 -6.35 14.25 30.06
C HIS A 329 -7.75 14.04 29.46
N ARG A 330 -8.03 14.46 28.21
CA ARG A 330 -9.28 14.04 27.55
C ARG A 330 -9.36 12.51 27.47
N VAL A 331 -10.56 11.96 27.52
CA VAL A 331 -10.75 10.51 27.36
C VAL A 331 -10.35 10.14 25.94
N ARG A 332 -9.41 9.18 25.82
CA ARG A 332 -8.94 8.65 24.52
C ARG A 332 -9.42 7.23 24.27
N TYR A 333 -9.76 6.50 25.33
CA TYR A 333 -10.19 5.11 25.25
C TYR A 333 -11.51 4.89 26.00
N LEU A 334 -12.54 4.45 25.29
CA LEU A 334 -13.83 4.06 25.89
C LEU A 334 -13.91 2.53 26.01
N VAL A 335 -14.19 2.05 27.21
CA VAL A 335 -14.49 0.63 27.47
C VAL A 335 -15.98 0.50 27.77
N ILE A 336 -16.70 -0.29 26.98
CA ILE A 336 -18.08 -0.68 27.25
C ILE A 336 -18.05 -2.16 27.67
N ALA A 337 -18.35 -2.43 28.94
CA ALA A 337 -18.21 -3.77 29.50
C ALA A 337 -19.55 -4.32 29.98
N HIS A 338 -19.83 -5.59 29.67
CA HIS A 338 -20.85 -6.37 30.35
C HIS A 338 -20.56 -6.33 31.86
N ASP A 339 -21.57 -5.98 32.66
CA ASP A 339 -21.43 -5.62 34.07
C ASP A 339 -20.55 -6.56 34.92
N PRO A 340 -20.63 -7.90 34.79
CA PRO A 340 -19.79 -8.82 35.57
C PRO A 340 -18.29 -8.72 35.25
N LEU A 341 -17.92 -8.14 34.10
CA LEU A 341 -16.54 -8.04 33.60
C LEU A 341 -15.88 -6.69 33.92
N VAL A 342 -16.61 -5.72 34.48
CA VAL A 342 -16.11 -4.36 34.79
C VAL A 342 -14.93 -4.38 35.77
N GLU A 343 -14.95 -5.27 36.76
CA GLU A 343 -13.84 -5.39 37.71
C GLU A 343 -12.64 -6.13 37.07
N VAL A 344 -12.93 -7.07 36.16
CA VAL A 344 -11.90 -7.88 35.49
C VAL A 344 -11.02 -7.02 34.59
N ILE A 345 -11.58 -5.97 33.95
CA ILE A 345 -10.85 -5.13 33.00
C ILE A 345 -9.90 -4.10 33.64
N GLN A 346 -10.02 -3.84 34.96
CA GLN A 346 -9.28 -2.78 35.64
C GLN A 346 -7.75 -2.83 35.45
N PRO A 347 -7.06 -3.98 35.46
CA PRO A 347 -5.61 -4.02 35.24
C PRO A 347 -5.18 -3.47 33.87
N LEU A 348 -6.02 -3.61 32.83
CA LEU A 348 -5.75 -3.02 31.52
C LEU A 348 -6.00 -1.51 31.53
N VAL A 349 -7.07 -1.07 32.20
CA VAL A 349 -7.40 0.36 32.37
C VAL A 349 -6.27 1.10 33.08
N GLU A 350 -5.73 0.52 34.14
CA GLU A 350 -4.56 1.03 34.87
C GLU A 350 -3.32 1.11 33.98
N LEU A 351 -3.02 0.07 33.19
CA LEU A 351 -1.91 0.10 32.23
C LEU A 351 -2.05 1.24 31.23
N LYS A 352 -3.24 1.45 30.68
CA LYS A 352 -3.50 2.50 29.70
C LYS A 352 -3.39 3.89 30.33
N ALA A 353 -3.86 4.06 31.56
CA ALA A 353 -3.66 5.28 32.33
C ALA A 353 -2.16 5.57 32.58
N ASP A 354 -1.38 4.55 32.95
CA ASP A 354 0.09 4.66 33.13
C ASP A 354 0.81 5.07 31.83
N GLN A 355 0.27 4.67 30.67
CA GLN A 355 0.76 5.04 29.34
C GLN A 355 0.27 6.43 28.88
N GLY A 356 -0.48 7.16 29.71
CA GLY A 356 -1.03 8.48 29.38
C GLY A 356 -2.31 8.43 28.52
N ILE A 357 -2.94 7.26 28.39
CA ILE A 357 -4.19 7.07 27.65
C ILE A 357 -5.34 7.07 28.67
N ALA A 358 -5.95 8.23 28.88
CA ALA A 358 -7.10 8.35 29.78
C ALA A 358 -8.26 7.48 29.28
N THR A 359 -8.70 6.56 30.13
CA THR A 359 -9.65 5.50 29.79
C THR A 359 -10.92 5.66 30.62
N GLN A 360 -12.09 5.65 29.98
CA GLN A 360 -13.38 5.65 30.64
C GLN A 360 -14.01 4.26 30.54
N VAL A 361 -14.44 3.69 31.67
CA VAL A 361 -15.20 2.44 31.69
C VAL A 361 -16.68 2.75 31.93
N VAL A 362 -17.55 2.20 31.10
CA VAL A 362 -19.01 2.23 31.27
C VAL A 362 -19.59 0.83 31.30
N LYS A 363 -20.63 0.65 32.12
CA LYS A 363 -21.40 -0.59 32.18
C LYS A 363 -22.34 -0.69 31.00
N LEU A 364 -22.50 -1.88 30.47
CA LEU A 364 -23.47 -2.14 29.41
C LEU A 364 -24.91 -1.88 29.91
N SER A 365 -25.21 -2.15 31.19
CA SER A 365 -26.52 -1.85 31.78
C SER A 365 -26.86 -0.35 31.81
N ASP A 366 -25.86 0.53 31.86
CA ASP A 366 -26.05 1.99 31.80
C ASP A 366 -26.23 2.49 30.36
N VAL A 367 -25.80 1.72 29.37
CA VAL A 367 -25.86 2.06 27.93
C VAL A 367 -27.10 1.46 27.26
N GLY A 368 -27.36 0.18 27.50
CA GLY A 368 -28.34 -0.63 26.80
C GLY A 368 -27.67 -1.69 25.92
N ALA A 369 -28.15 -2.93 26.00
CA ALA A 369 -27.63 -4.08 25.25
C ALA A 369 -28.28 -4.21 23.85
N ASN A 370 -28.16 -3.17 23.03
CA ASN A 370 -28.53 -3.20 21.61
C ASN A 370 -27.54 -2.37 20.78
N PRO A 371 -27.34 -2.70 19.48
CA PRO A 371 -26.34 -2.04 18.66
C PRO A 371 -26.52 -0.52 18.57
N GLU A 372 -27.75 -0.04 18.43
CA GLU A 372 -28.03 1.39 18.26
C GLU A 372 -27.64 2.20 19.52
N ALA A 373 -27.94 1.68 20.71
CA ALA A 373 -27.58 2.32 21.97
C ALA A 373 -26.06 2.31 22.21
N ILE A 374 -25.38 1.21 21.86
CA ILE A 374 -23.91 1.10 21.92
C ILE A 374 -23.28 2.12 20.97
N LYS A 375 -23.78 2.20 19.73
CA LYS A 375 -23.32 3.15 18.72
C LYS A 375 -23.48 4.59 19.17
N GLU A 376 -24.66 4.97 19.66
CA GLU A 376 -24.91 6.33 20.14
C GLU A 376 -24.01 6.69 21.32
N ARG A 377 -23.76 5.75 22.24
CA ARG A 377 -22.83 5.98 23.37
C ARG A 377 -21.41 6.25 22.89
N ILE A 378 -20.95 5.52 21.86
CA ILE A 378 -19.63 5.71 21.25
C ILE A 378 -19.58 7.05 20.51
N ALA A 379 -20.61 7.36 19.71
CA ALA A 379 -20.73 8.63 19.00
C ALA A 379 -20.75 9.83 19.95
N GLN A 380 -21.39 9.69 21.12
CA GLN A 380 -21.35 10.71 22.16
C GLN A 380 -19.93 10.88 22.73
N ALA A 381 -19.22 9.80 23.07
CA ALA A 381 -17.84 9.90 23.54
C ALA A 381 -16.90 10.53 22.50
N TYR A 382 -17.12 10.24 21.22
CA TYR A 382 -16.37 10.82 20.13
C TYR A 382 -16.64 12.33 20.02
N ARG A 383 -17.89 12.77 20.06
CA ARG A 383 -18.23 14.20 20.07
C ARG A 383 -17.71 14.94 21.31
N ASP A 384 -17.74 14.30 22.47
CA ASP A 384 -17.40 14.93 23.75
C ASP A 384 -15.88 14.99 24.02
N SER A 385 -15.10 14.06 23.46
CA SER A 385 -13.67 13.90 23.82
C SER A 385 -12.79 13.42 22.67
N SER A 386 -13.32 13.28 21.46
CA SER A 386 -12.61 12.77 20.28
C SER A 386 -11.87 11.48 20.59
N ILE A 387 -12.53 10.52 21.25
CA ILE A 387 -11.92 9.23 21.59
C ILE A 387 -11.27 8.58 20.36
N GLU A 388 -10.24 7.78 20.55
CA GLU A 388 -9.49 7.10 19.49
C GLU A 388 -9.77 5.60 19.45
N TYR A 389 -10.07 5.03 20.62
CA TYR A 389 -10.20 3.60 20.81
C TYR A 389 -11.51 3.28 21.52
N VAL A 390 -12.12 2.16 21.12
CA VAL A 390 -13.24 1.52 21.81
C VAL A 390 -12.89 0.06 22.10
N LEU A 391 -13.14 -0.39 23.32
CA LEU A 391 -13.08 -1.80 23.69
C LEU A 391 -14.44 -2.27 24.19
N LEU A 392 -14.98 -3.26 23.49
CA LEU A 392 -16.17 -3.99 23.90
C LEU A 392 -15.73 -5.20 24.73
N VAL A 393 -16.24 -5.34 25.95
CA VAL A 393 -15.88 -6.44 26.86
C VAL A 393 -17.12 -7.24 27.19
N GLY A 394 -17.29 -8.36 26.50
CA GLY A 394 -18.48 -9.20 26.60
C GLY A 394 -18.67 -10.05 25.35
N ASP A 395 -19.39 -11.15 25.52
CA ASP A 395 -19.77 -12.02 24.42
C ASP A 395 -20.90 -11.41 23.58
N VAL A 396 -21.10 -11.94 22.37
CA VAL A 396 -22.08 -11.44 21.40
C VAL A 396 -23.52 -11.61 21.88
N GLU A 397 -23.78 -12.56 22.79
CA GLU A 397 -25.08 -12.77 23.42
C GLU A 397 -25.47 -11.65 24.39
N ASP A 398 -24.48 -11.07 25.09
CA ASP A 398 -24.70 -10.01 26.07
C ASP A 398 -24.50 -8.62 25.45
N LEU A 399 -23.47 -8.48 24.61
CA LEU A 399 -23.04 -7.24 23.96
C LEU A 399 -23.06 -7.45 22.44
N PRO A 400 -24.22 -7.27 21.77
CA PRO A 400 -24.42 -7.67 20.38
C PRO A 400 -23.55 -6.90 19.39
N MET A 401 -23.26 -7.54 18.25
CA MET A 401 -22.70 -6.88 17.06
C MET A 401 -23.83 -6.23 16.24
N HIS A 402 -23.49 -5.25 15.40
CA HIS A 402 -24.41 -4.79 14.36
C HIS A 402 -24.44 -5.81 13.22
N VAL A 403 -25.62 -6.06 12.65
CA VAL A 403 -25.81 -6.95 11.51
C VAL A 403 -26.13 -6.09 10.29
N TYR A 404 -25.22 -6.06 9.31
CA TYR A 404 -25.51 -5.47 8.01
C TYR A 404 -26.40 -6.43 7.23
N GLU A 405 -27.60 -5.96 6.88
CA GLU A 405 -28.48 -6.66 5.96
C GLU A 405 -28.09 -6.28 4.52
N LEU A 406 -27.30 -7.14 3.87
CA LEU A 406 -26.96 -6.95 2.46
C LEU A 406 -27.89 -7.79 1.55
N PRO A 407 -28.25 -7.28 0.35
CA PRO A 407 -28.79 -8.15 -0.68
C PRO A 407 -27.79 -9.27 -0.98
N TRP A 408 -28.28 -10.41 -1.50
CA TRP A 408 -27.44 -11.56 -1.84
C TRP A 408 -26.18 -11.12 -2.63
N THR A 409 -25.01 -11.50 -2.11
CA THR A 409 -23.73 -11.35 -2.81
C THR A 409 -23.02 -12.70 -2.84
N SER A 410 -22.11 -12.91 -3.79
CA SER A 410 -21.26 -14.12 -3.81
C SER A 410 -20.38 -14.22 -2.54
N PHE A 411 -20.12 -13.10 -1.86
CA PHE A 411 -19.40 -13.04 -0.58
C PHE A 411 -20.24 -13.49 0.62
N TYR A 412 -21.55 -13.21 0.63
CA TYR A 412 -22.44 -13.46 1.76
C TYR A 412 -23.78 -14.04 1.27
N PRO A 413 -23.84 -15.37 1.04
CA PRO A 413 -25.02 -16.01 0.48
C PRO A 413 -26.24 -15.94 1.42
N ASP A 414 -26.02 -15.76 2.73
CA ASP A 414 -27.06 -15.64 3.76
C ASP A 414 -27.44 -14.18 4.09
N GLY A 415 -26.78 -13.17 3.49
CA GLY A 415 -27.15 -11.75 3.58
C GLY A 415 -26.77 -11.01 4.87
N ASP A 416 -26.63 -11.71 5.99
CA ASP A 416 -26.32 -11.10 7.30
C ASP A 416 -24.82 -11.06 7.57
N ILE A 417 -24.26 -9.86 7.77
CA ILE A 417 -22.85 -9.67 8.12
C ILE A 417 -22.76 -9.03 9.51
N PRO A 418 -22.61 -9.83 10.57
CA PRO A 418 -22.38 -9.28 11.90
C PRO A 418 -20.96 -8.70 11.99
N GLY A 419 -20.81 -7.50 12.56
CA GLY A 419 -19.50 -6.92 12.79
C GLY A 419 -19.52 -5.73 13.75
N ASP A 420 -18.46 -5.63 14.55
CA ASP A 420 -18.19 -4.47 15.40
C ASP A 420 -17.67 -3.26 14.63
N TYR A 421 -17.23 -3.47 13.37
CA TYR A 421 -16.72 -2.42 12.49
C TYR A 421 -17.66 -1.22 12.37
N TRP A 422 -18.97 -1.51 12.28
CA TRP A 422 -20.00 -0.49 12.20
C TRP A 422 -19.94 0.50 13.36
N TYR A 423 -19.54 0.07 14.56
CA TYR A 423 -19.43 0.98 15.70
C TYR A 423 -18.37 2.08 15.50
N GLY A 424 -17.40 1.86 14.61
CA GLY A 424 -16.34 2.81 14.28
C GLY A 424 -16.73 3.94 13.33
N LEU A 425 -17.81 3.79 12.55
CA LEU A 425 -18.23 4.74 11.48
C LEU A 425 -19.06 5.92 12.05
N LEU A 426 -18.43 6.98 12.51
CA LEU A 426 -19.04 8.03 13.34
C LEU A 426 -19.18 9.39 12.64
N ALA A 427 -18.49 9.59 11.52
CA ALA A 427 -18.52 10.79 10.71
C ALA A 427 -18.64 10.42 9.23
N GLY A 428 -19.29 11.28 8.43
CA GLY A 428 -19.54 10.98 7.02
C GLY A 428 -20.56 9.85 6.79
N ASP A 429 -20.95 9.70 5.52
CA ASP A 429 -21.70 8.55 5.01
C ASP A 429 -20.74 7.67 4.20
N ASP A 430 -19.74 7.13 4.90
CA ASP A 430 -18.65 6.37 4.30
C ASP A 430 -18.24 5.16 5.15
N MET A 431 -17.24 4.44 4.66
CA MET A 431 -16.72 3.21 5.26
C MET A 431 -15.33 3.44 5.86
N LEU A 432 -15.01 4.63 6.36
CA LEU A 432 -13.76 4.93 7.06
C LEU A 432 -14.06 5.06 8.57
N PRO A 433 -13.39 4.30 9.45
CA PRO A 433 -13.70 4.34 10.86
C PRO A 433 -12.98 5.49 11.56
N GLU A 434 -13.72 6.30 12.31
CA GLU A 434 -13.18 7.37 13.15
C GLU A 434 -12.44 6.82 14.37
N VAL A 435 -12.86 5.65 14.86
CA VAL A 435 -12.31 5.01 16.06
C VAL A 435 -11.95 3.55 15.81
N ALA A 436 -10.83 3.12 16.38
CA ALA A 436 -10.46 1.71 16.33
C ALA A 436 -11.27 0.92 17.37
N VAL A 437 -12.01 -0.09 16.90
CA VAL A 437 -12.87 -0.93 17.74
C VAL A 437 -12.23 -2.30 17.93
N GLY A 438 -12.14 -2.75 19.19
CA GLY A 438 -11.73 -4.10 19.56
C GLY A 438 -12.73 -4.76 20.49
N ARG A 439 -12.69 -6.10 20.59
CA ARG A 439 -13.52 -6.88 21.51
C ARG A 439 -12.70 -7.89 22.30
N MET A 440 -12.99 -8.00 23.60
CA MET A 440 -12.60 -9.13 24.44
C MET A 440 -13.87 -9.92 24.81
N THR A 441 -13.94 -11.17 24.36
CA THR A 441 -15.08 -12.07 24.61
C THR A 441 -14.70 -13.19 25.59
N GLY A 442 -15.68 -13.73 26.31
CA GLY A 442 -15.53 -14.88 27.20
C GLY A 442 -15.89 -14.62 28.66
N SER A 443 -15.68 -15.64 29.49
CA SER A 443 -15.90 -15.57 30.94
C SER A 443 -14.93 -14.59 31.62
N ALA A 444 -15.17 -14.30 32.90
CA ALA A 444 -14.26 -13.49 33.72
C ALA A 444 -12.82 -14.06 33.71
N GLU A 445 -12.66 -15.39 33.78
CA GLU A 445 -11.36 -16.05 33.73
C GLU A 445 -10.70 -15.93 32.34
N GLU A 446 -11.47 -16.08 31.26
CA GLU A 446 -10.97 -16.00 29.89
C GLU A 446 -10.55 -14.58 29.52
N VAL A 447 -11.34 -13.58 29.91
CA VAL A 447 -11.01 -12.15 29.75
C VAL A 447 -9.79 -11.79 30.59
N ALA A 448 -9.67 -12.29 31.82
CA ALA A 448 -8.47 -12.09 32.64
C ALA A 448 -7.20 -12.63 31.97
N ILE A 449 -7.29 -13.78 31.28
CA ILE A 449 -6.17 -14.35 30.50
C ILE A 449 -5.82 -13.45 29.31
N GLN A 450 -6.82 -12.95 28.58
CA GLN A 450 -6.60 -12.02 27.46
C GLN A 450 -5.89 -10.74 27.93
N ILE A 451 -6.36 -10.14 29.03
CA ILE A 451 -5.74 -8.98 29.66
C ILE A 451 -4.29 -9.27 30.06
N ALA A 452 -4.04 -10.40 30.72
CA ALA A 452 -2.69 -10.79 31.13
C ALA A 452 -1.75 -10.94 29.92
N LYS A 453 -2.22 -11.52 28.81
CA LYS A 453 -1.45 -11.61 27.56
C LYS A 453 -1.17 -10.23 26.97
N THR A 454 -2.15 -9.35 26.89
CA THR A 454 -1.98 -7.97 26.39
C THR A 454 -0.97 -7.20 27.24
N ILE A 455 -1.11 -7.23 28.57
CA ILE A 455 -0.17 -6.56 29.48
C ILE A 455 1.24 -7.13 29.34
N ALA A 456 1.39 -8.46 29.27
CA ALA A 456 2.68 -9.11 29.09
C ALA A 456 3.31 -8.75 27.73
N TYR A 457 2.51 -8.62 26.67
CA TYR A 457 2.98 -8.19 25.37
C TYR A 457 3.48 -6.74 25.42
N GLU A 458 2.69 -5.82 25.97
CA GLU A 458 3.04 -4.39 25.99
C GLU A 458 4.19 -4.05 26.95
N LYS A 459 4.31 -4.76 28.08
CA LYS A 459 5.40 -4.56 29.07
C LYS A 459 6.63 -5.45 28.81
N GLY A 460 6.50 -6.49 28.00
CA GLY A 460 7.55 -7.46 27.73
C GLY A 460 8.70 -6.91 26.89
N ASP A 461 9.84 -7.60 26.91
CA ASP A 461 11.04 -7.17 26.18
C ASP A 461 10.79 -7.14 24.66
N PRO A 462 10.88 -5.97 23.99
CA PRO A 462 10.69 -5.87 22.55
C PRO A 462 11.74 -6.64 21.74
N LEU A 463 12.84 -7.07 22.36
CA LEU A 463 13.92 -7.85 21.74
C LEU A 463 13.77 -9.37 21.89
N GLU A 464 12.66 -9.86 22.45
CA GLU A 464 12.41 -11.31 22.47
C GLU A 464 12.37 -11.87 21.04
N GLY A 465 13.23 -12.85 20.76
CA GLY A 465 13.49 -13.32 19.40
C GLY A 465 12.34 -14.02 18.66
N TRP A 466 11.15 -14.13 19.27
CA TRP A 466 9.93 -14.51 18.57
C TRP A 466 9.17 -13.30 18.01
N ARG A 467 9.30 -12.11 18.61
CA ARG A 467 8.65 -10.87 18.13
C ARG A 467 9.18 -10.39 16.78
N SER A 468 10.42 -10.77 16.45
CA SER A 468 11.05 -10.46 15.17
C SER A 468 10.86 -11.53 14.08
N ARG A 469 10.06 -12.58 14.36
CA ARG A 469 9.71 -13.61 13.37
C ARG A 469 8.33 -13.27 12.84
N ILE A 470 8.29 -12.72 11.63
CA ILE A 470 7.07 -12.44 10.87
C ILE A 470 6.86 -13.60 9.90
#